data_AF-A0A497LWA5-F1
#
_entry.id   AF-A0A497LWA5-F1
#
_cell.length_a   1.000
_cell.length_b   1.000
_cell.length_c   1.000
_cell.angle_alpha   90.00
_cell.angle_beta   90.00
_cell.angle_gamma   90.00
#
_symmetry.space_group_name_H-M   'P 1'
#
loop_
_entity.id
_entity.type
_entity.pdbx_description
1 polymer ?
#
loop_
_entity_poly.entity_id
_entity_poly.type
_entity_poly.pdbx_seq_one_letter_code
_entity_poly.pdbx_strand_id
1 'polypeptide(L)'
;MPKDCRFEDRHRPNERQIIESLRKLWRGPEKYKAVYRLLLESGLRLTEAVRLVNEIHELYEKCENHEKYVCIPLFWERKTKNVYVAYFLLETFNMLLNNRERLKYKRVSDFCRDNGLVMPKYVRKFVFDKMVELGVPESVADFIQGRAPRSVGARHYANLKRLADKYYPKYAEYLKKLRNKI
;
A
#
# COMPACT_ATOMS: atom_id res chain seq x y z
N MET A 1 -7.26 30.78 21.30
CA MET A 1 -7.99 30.58 20.02
C MET A 1 -7.90 29.11 19.62
N PRO A 2 -9.01 28.43 19.30
CA PRO A 2 -8.97 27.01 18.92
C PRO A 2 -8.36 26.86 17.52
N LYS A 3 -7.40 25.95 17.37
CA LYS A 3 -6.76 25.63 16.10
C LYS A 3 -7.63 24.66 15.28
N ASP A 4 -7.96 25.14 14.08
CA ASP A 4 -8.19 24.38 12.84
C ASP A 4 -9.39 23.43 12.77
N CYS A 5 -10.51 23.97 12.29
CA CYS A 5 -11.37 23.24 11.35
C CYS A 5 -10.56 22.98 10.05
N ARG A 6 -9.73 21.92 10.04
CA ARG A 6 -9.08 21.48 8.80
C ARG A 6 -10.17 21.02 7.85
N PHE A 7 -10.40 21.77 6.76
CA PHE A 7 -11.16 21.27 5.63
C PHE A 7 -10.55 19.94 5.18
N GLU A 8 -11.23 18.84 5.46
CA GLU A 8 -10.80 17.53 4.96
C GLU A 8 -10.93 17.55 3.44
N ASP A 9 -9.80 17.51 2.76
CA ASP A 9 -9.72 17.26 1.33
C ASP A 9 -10.47 15.95 1.02
N ARG A 10 -11.65 16.06 0.39
CA ARG A 10 -12.54 14.92 0.10
C ARG A 10 -12.21 14.21 -1.21
N HIS A 11 -11.18 14.64 -1.95
CA HIS A 11 -10.87 14.04 -3.23
C HIS A 11 -10.55 12.55 -3.07
N ARG A 12 -11.26 11.73 -3.85
CA ARG A 12 -11.10 10.28 -3.95
C ARG A 12 -10.99 9.93 -5.44
N PRO A 13 -9.87 9.35 -5.88
CA PRO A 13 -9.69 9.06 -7.29
C PRO A 13 -10.53 7.85 -7.67
N ASN A 14 -11.06 7.83 -8.89
CA ASN A 14 -11.78 6.69 -9.42
C ASN A 14 -10.82 5.69 -10.11
N GLU A 15 -11.34 4.52 -10.46
CA GLU A 15 -10.54 3.47 -11.11
C GLU A 15 -9.90 3.93 -12.43
N ARG A 16 -10.59 4.76 -13.23
CA ARG A 16 -10.05 5.27 -14.51
C ARG A 16 -8.79 6.10 -14.29
N GLN A 17 -8.77 6.96 -13.27
CA GLN A 17 -7.59 7.77 -12.92
C GLN A 17 -6.41 6.91 -12.44
N ILE A 18 -6.69 5.80 -11.74
CA ILE A 18 -5.67 4.83 -11.36
C ILE A 18 -5.09 4.13 -12.59
N ILE A 19 -5.96 3.66 -13.51
CA ILE A 19 -5.52 3.04 -14.78
C ILE A 19 -4.66 4.01 -15.59
N GLU A 20 -5.09 5.27 -15.72
CA GLU A 20 -4.32 6.29 -16.43
C GLU A 20 -2.94 6.52 -15.80
N SER A 21 -2.87 6.55 -14.47
CA SER A 21 -1.59 6.66 -13.75
C SER A 21 -0.70 5.46 -14.03
N LEU A 22 -1.24 4.24 -14.01
CA LEU A 22 -0.47 3.03 -14.30
C LEU A 22 0.02 2.99 -15.76
N ARG A 23 -0.79 3.47 -16.72
CA ARG A 23 -0.38 3.63 -18.13
C ARG A 23 0.75 4.63 -18.30
N LYS A 24 0.68 5.79 -17.64
CA LYS A 24 1.77 6.79 -17.63
C LYS A 24 3.05 6.21 -17.02
N LEU A 25 2.89 5.47 -15.92
CA LEU A 25 3.97 4.83 -15.19
C LEU A 25 4.70 3.73 -15.98
N TRP A 26 4.03 3.08 -16.95
CA TRP A 26 4.63 2.04 -17.81
C TRP A 26 5.93 2.50 -18.49
N ARG A 27 5.99 3.78 -18.89
CA ARG A 27 7.16 4.40 -19.54
C ARG A 27 8.21 4.95 -18.58
N GLY A 28 7.94 4.91 -17.27
CA GLY A 28 8.81 5.48 -16.24
C GLY A 28 9.95 4.55 -15.79
N PRO A 29 10.83 5.02 -14.89
CA PRO A 29 11.87 4.20 -14.28
C PRO A 29 11.30 3.10 -13.37
N GLU A 30 11.91 1.91 -13.41
CA GLU A 30 11.39 0.70 -12.75
C GLU A 30 11.20 0.87 -11.23
N LYS A 31 12.12 1.57 -10.56
CA LYS A 31 12.02 1.86 -9.11
C LYS A 31 10.74 2.63 -8.73
N TYR A 32 10.29 3.55 -9.59
CA TYR A 32 9.06 4.30 -9.36
C TYR A 32 7.83 3.44 -9.68
N LYS A 33 7.94 2.54 -10.66
CA LYS A 33 6.90 1.54 -10.91
C LYS A 33 6.68 0.66 -9.70
N ALA A 34 7.76 0.09 -9.17
CA ALA A 34 7.73 -0.84 -8.05
C ALA A 34 7.12 -0.19 -6.79
N VAL A 35 7.54 1.02 -6.41
CA VAL A 35 6.97 1.71 -5.23
C VAL A 35 5.52 2.15 -5.44
N TYR A 36 5.14 2.56 -6.64
CA TYR A 36 3.75 2.95 -6.92
C TYR A 36 2.81 1.73 -6.93
N ARG A 37 3.28 0.61 -7.49
CA ARG A 37 2.58 -0.67 -7.37
C ARG A 37 2.44 -1.09 -5.91
N LEU A 38 3.51 -1.03 -5.13
CA LEU A 38 3.46 -1.32 -3.69
C LEU A 38 2.42 -0.45 -2.97
N LEU A 39 2.34 0.84 -3.28
CA LEU A 39 1.32 1.74 -2.70
C LEU A 39 -0.10 1.32 -3.06
N LEU A 40 -0.34 0.94 -4.31
CA LEU A 40 -1.65 0.49 -4.78
C LEU A 40 -2.02 -0.88 -4.21
N GLU A 41 -1.07 -1.78 -4.06
CA GLU A 41 -1.33 -3.15 -3.64
C GLU A 41 -1.48 -3.24 -2.10
N SER A 42 -0.69 -2.47 -1.35
CA SER A 42 -0.70 -2.51 0.12
C SER A 42 -1.54 -1.42 0.79
N GLY A 43 -1.75 -0.29 0.11
CA GLY A 43 -2.35 0.90 0.72
C GLY A 43 -1.49 1.53 1.83
N LEU A 44 -0.20 1.21 1.94
CA LEU A 44 0.72 1.83 2.90
C LEU A 44 0.84 3.35 2.71
N ARG A 45 1.30 4.06 3.75
CA ARG A 45 1.65 5.48 3.60
C ARG A 45 2.93 5.54 2.78
N LEU A 46 3.10 6.61 2.00
CA LEU A 46 4.31 6.78 1.19
C LEU A 46 5.62 6.67 2.01
N THR A 47 5.64 7.15 3.26
CA THR A 47 6.81 6.99 4.15
C THR A 47 7.13 5.54 4.43
N GLU A 48 6.11 4.73 4.73
CA GLU A 48 6.25 3.32 5.09
C GLU A 48 6.52 2.47 3.85
N ALA A 49 5.90 2.78 2.70
CA ALA A 49 6.20 2.13 1.44
C ALA A 49 7.66 2.36 1.03
N VAL A 50 8.15 3.60 1.10
CA VAL A 50 9.57 3.91 0.80
C VAL A 50 10.51 3.25 1.79
N ARG A 51 10.15 3.21 3.08
CA ARG A 51 10.92 2.48 4.09
C ARG A 51 11.00 0.98 3.72
N LEU A 52 9.88 0.37 3.33
CA LEU A 52 9.84 -1.04 2.93
C LEU A 52 10.72 -1.30 1.72
N VAL A 53 10.66 -0.46 0.69
CA VAL A 53 11.55 -0.60 -0.48
C VAL A 53 13.02 -0.54 -0.07
N ASN A 54 13.37 0.33 0.86
CA ASN A 54 14.76 0.52 1.29
C ASN A 54 15.27 -0.56 2.26
N GLU A 55 14.37 -1.28 2.93
CA GLU A 55 14.66 -2.34 3.91
C GLU A 55 14.29 -3.74 3.37
N ILE A 56 13.94 -3.86 2.07
CA ILE A 56 13.38 -5.10 1.52
C ILE A 56 14.36 -6.28 1.57
N HIS A 57 15.66 -6.00 1.42
CA HIS A 57 16.74 -7.00 1.42
C HIS A 57 17.08 -7.51 2.82
N GLU A 58 16.65 -6.80 3.86
CA GLU A 58 16.75 -7.21 5.26
C GLU A 58 15.46 -7.88 5.74
N LEU A 59 14.34 -7.62 5.07
CA LEU A 59 13.01 -8.12 5.43
C LEU A 59 12.58 -9.37 4.66
N TYR A 60 13.23 -9.70 3.54
CA TYR A 60 12.79 -10.80 2.66
C TYR A 60 12.73 -12.16 3.39
N GLU A 61 13.60 -12.42 4.36
CA GLU A 61 13.62 -13.68 5.13
C GLU A 61 12.36 -13.85 6.01
N LYS A 62 11.69 -12.74 6.35
CA LYS A 62 10.45 -12.73 7.13
C LYS A 62 9.20 -12.86 6.25
N CYS A 63 9.37 -12.95 4.94
CA CYS A 63 8.28 -12.97 3.97
C CYS A 63 7.46 -14.27 4.07
N GLU A 64 6.17 -14.13 4.33
CA GLU A 64 5.19 -15.21 4.21
C GLU A 64 4.70 -15.25 2.75
N ASN A 65 5.10 -16.27 2.01
CA ASN A 65 4.71 -16.45 0.61
C ASN A 65 3.35 -17.15 0.51
N HIS A 66 2.43 -16.53 -0.22
CA HIS A 66 1.23 -17.17 -0.73
C HIS A 66 1.33 -17.29 -2.25
N GLU A 67 0.47 -18.10 -2.87
CA GLU A 67 0.52 -18.38 -4.31
C GLU A 67 0.50 -17.12 -5.19
N LYS A 68 -0.23 -16.08 -4.77
CA LYS A 68 -0.49 -14.88 -5.60
C LYS A 68 0.00 -13.57 -4.96
N TYR A 69 0.32 -13.58 -3.68
CA TYR A 69 0.69 -12.39 -2.92
C TYR A 69 1.66 -12.77 -1.79
N VAL A 70 2.31 -11.78 -1.23
CA VAL A 70 3.21 -11.94 -0.10
C VAL A 70 2.73 -11.11 1.09
N CYS A 71 3.10 -11.56 2.29
CA CYS A 71 2.93 -10.80 3.52
C CYS A 71 4.30 -10.61 4.17
N ILE A 72 4.66 -9.37 4.51
CA ILE A 72 5.88 -9.08 5.27
C ILE A 72 5.49 -8.51 6.63
N PRO A 73 5.73 -9.22 7.74
CA PRO A 73 5.59 -8.67 9.08
C PRO A 73 6.61 -7.53 9.30
N LEU A 74 6.11 -6.34 9.63
CA LEU A 74 6.92 -5.13 9.80
C LEU A 74 7.06 -4.70 11.27
N PHE A 75 5.98 -4.80 12.04
CA PHE A 75 5.90 -4.34 13.44
C PHE A 75 6.49 -2.93 13.67
N TRP A 76 6.29 -2.01 12.71
CA TRP A 76 6.78 -0.65 12.84
C TRP A 76 5.85 0.18 13.72
N GLU A 77 6.39 0.57 14.87
CA GLU A 77 5.70 1.41 15.82
C GLU A 77 5.78 2.89 15.43
N ARG A 78 4.65 3.59 15.55
CA ARG A 78 4.59 5.05 15.43
C ARG A 78 3.93 5.62 16.69
N LYS A 79 3.96 6.95 16.82
CA LYS A 79 3.28 7.64 17.92
C LYS A 79 1.79 7.27 18.02
N THR A 80 1.10 7.14 16.88
CA THR A 80 -0.36 6.97 16.82
C THR A 80 -0.86 5.73 16.06
N LYS A 81 -0.18 5.31 14.98
CA LYS A 81 -0.67 4.24 14.08
C LYS A 81 0.47 3.33 13.67
N ASN A 82 0.35 2.04 13.98
CA ASN A 82 1.40 1.07 13.72
C ASN A 82 1.21 0.42 12.34
N VAL A 83 2.30 -0.06 11.76
CA VAL A 83 2.28 -0.91 10.57
C VAL A 83 2.73 -2.29 11.00
N TYR A 84 1.79 -3.22 11.09
CA TYR A 84 2.10 -4.56 11.56
C TYR A 84 2.57 -5.47 10.43
N VAL A 85 1.92 -5.40 9.28
CA VAL A 85 2.18 -6.27 8.13
C VAL A 85 1.94 -5.50 6.83
N ALA A 86 2.69 -5.82 5.79
CA ALA A 86 2.46 -5.33 4.44
C ALA A 86 2.01 -6.48 3.54
N TYR A 87 0.90 -6.28 2.84
CA TYR A 87 0.39 -7.20 1.81
C TYR A 87 0.62 -6.59 0.44
N PHE A 88 1.14 -7.36 -0.51
CA PHE A 88 1.28 -6.93 -1.91
C PHE A 88 1.52 -8.13 -2.83
N LEU A 89 1.46 -7.94 -4.15
CA LEU A 89 1.54 -9.06 -5.09
C LEU A 89 2.96 -9.60 -5.21
N LEU A 90 3.08 -10.90 -5.51
CA LEU A 90 4.38 -11.57 -5.68
C LEU A 90 5.22 -10.93 -6.79
N GLU A 91 4.60 -10.44 -7.87
CA GLU A 91 5.38 -9.80 -8.94
C GLU A 91 6.00 -8.48 -8.48
N THR A 92 5.33 -7.74 -7.61
CA THR A 92 5.87 -6.50 -7.02
C THR A 92 7.01 -6.81 -6.06
N PHE A 93 6.90 -7.90 -5.29
CA PHE A 93 8.01 -8.36 -4.44
C PHE A 93 9.28 -8.62 -5.24
N ASN A 94 9.16 -9.34 -6.36
CA ASN A 94 10.30 -9.61 -7.24
C ASN A 94 10.88 -8.32 -7.86
N MET A 95 10.02 -7.36 -8.26
CA MET A 95 10.49 -6.04 -8.73
C MET A 95 11.29 -5.29 -7.65
N LEU A 96 10.84 -5.35 -6.39
CA LEU A 96 11.50 -4.68 -5.28
C LEU A 96 12.84 -5.33 -4.95
N LEU A 97 12.94 -6.65 -4.95
CA LEU A 97 14.21 -7.37 -4.77
C LEU A 97 15.20 -7.08 -5.91
N ASN A 98 14.73 -6.96 -7.15
CA ASN A 98 15.59 -6.61 -8.28
C ASN A 98 16.05 -5.14 -8.25
N ASN A 99 15.38 -4.27 -7.50
CA ASN A 99 15.78 -2.89 -7.32
C ASN A 99 16.83 -2.75 -6.21
N ARG A 100 18.01 -2.23 -6.56
CA ARG A 100 19.09 -1.92 -5.59
C ARG A 100 19.14 -0.43 -5.21
N GLU A 101 18.36 0.42 -5.90
CA GLU A 101 18.38 1.86 -5.65
C GLU A 101 17.52 2.24 -4.44
N ARG A 102 18.11 3.00 -3.51
CA ARG A 102 17.38 3.59 -2.39
C ARG A 102 16.47 4.72 -2.87
N LEU A 103 15.25 4.75 -2.35
CA LEU A 103 14.26 5.78 -2.62
C LEU A 103 14.21 6.83 -1.50
N LYS A 104 13.98 8.08 -1.90
CA LYS A 104 13.63 9.17 -0.98
C LYS A 104 12.16 9.52 -1.14
N TYR A 105 11.44 9.61 -0.02
CA TYR A 105 10.02 9.99 0.02
C TYR A 105 9.69 11.18 -0.90
N LYS A 106 10.46 12.27 -0.77
CA LYS A 106 10.25 13.49 -1.54
C LYS A 106 10.37 13.24 -3.05
N ARG A 107 11.38 12.48 -3.48
CA ARG A 107 11.58 12.13 -4.90
C ARG A 107 10.44 11.30 -5.48
N VAL A 108 9.84 10.40 -4.70
CA VAL A 108 8.66 9.63 -5.16
C VAL A 108 7.43 10.53 -5.25
N SER A 109 7.23 11.41 -4.27
CA SER A 109 6.15 12.40 -4.29
C SER A 109 6.26 13.36 -5.47
N ASP A 110 7.46 13.90 -5.72
CA ASP A 110 7.74 14.82 -6.83
C ASP A 110 7.53 14.09 -8.16
N PHE A 111 8.07 12.88 -8.31
CA PHE A 111 7.84 12.06 -9.52
C PHE A 111 6.36 11.86 -9.83
N CYS A 112 5.53 11.54 -8.82
CA CYS A 112 4.09 11.39 -9.02
C CYS A 112 3.44 12.68 -9.50
N ARG A 113 3.83 13.82 -8.92
CA ARG A 113 3.30 15.13 -9.29
C ARG A 113 3.69 15.52 -10.71
N ASP A 114 4.98 15.43 -11.02
CA ASP A 114 5.56 15.90 -12.28
C ASP A 114 5.07 15.07 -13.47
N ASN A 115 4.70 13.81 -13.24
CA ASN A 115 4.16 12.91 -14.26
C ASN A 115 2.61 12.86 -14.25
N GLY A 116 1.94 13.71 -13.47
CA GLY A 116 0.48 13.75 -13.41
C GLY A 116 -0.16 12.41 -13.01
N LEU A 117 0.50 11.70 -12.08
CA LEU A 117 -0.01 10.48 -11.45
C LEU A 117 -0.91 10.83 -10.28
N VAL A 118 -1.84 9.94 -9.94
CA VAL A 118 -2.59 10.06 -8.69
C VAL A 118 -1.62 10.06 -7.51
N MET A 119 -1.65 11.13 -6.71
CA MET A 119 -0.72 11.28 -5.59
C MET A 119 -0.87 10.14 -4.56
N PRO A 120 0.23 9.67 -3.93
CA PRO A 120 0.19 8.53 -2.99
C PRO A 120 -0.84 8.63 -1.86
N LYS A 121 -1.12 9.84 -1.36
CA LYS A 121 -2.17 10.06 -0.35
C LYS A 121 -3.56 9.65 -0.84
N TYR A 122 -3.83 9.84 -2.12
CA TYR A 122 -5.12 9.54 -2.76
C TYR A 122 -5.19 8.10 -3.24
N VAL A 123 -4.06 7.52 -3.69
CA VAL A 123 -3.97 6.07 -3.94
C VAL A 123 -4.41 5.31 -2.69
N ARG A 124 -3.88 5.68 -1.52
CA ARG A 124 -4.29 5.09 -0.24
C ARG A 124 -5.79 5.22 0.07
N LYS A 125 -6.44 6.33 -0.29
CA LYS A 125 -7.91 6.46 -0.13
C LYS A 125 -8.65 5.50 -1.05
N PHE A 126 -8.24 5.43 -2.31
CA PHE A 126 -8.80 4.50 -3.29
C PHE A 126 -8.66 3.04 -2.86
N VAL A 127 -7.48 2.63 -2.36
CA VAL A 127 -7.27 1.27 -1.86
C VAL A 127 -8.27 0.94 -0.75
N PHE A 128 -8.51 1.87 0.19
CA PHE A 128 -9.46 1.66 1.27
C PHE A 128 -10.88 1.49 0.74
N ASP A 129 -11.34 2.42 -0.09
CA ASP A 129 -12.72 2.35 -0.63
C ASP A 129 -12.94 1.11 -1.46
N LYS A 130 -11.95 0.74 -2.27
CA LYS A 130 -12.05 -0.45 -3.12
C LYS A 130 -12.06 -1.73 -2.29
N MET A 131 -11.29 -1.80 -1.19
CA MET A 131 -11.38 -2.93 -0.26
C MET A 131 -12.79 -3.01 0.36
N VAL A 132 -13.34 -1.89 0.82
CA VAL A 132 -14.70 -1.84 1.39
C VAL A 132 -15.76 -2.24 0.36
N GLU A 133 -15.67 -1.74 -0.87
CA GLU A 133 -16.55 -2.10 -1.99
C GLU A 133 -16.52 -3.61 -2.31
N LEU A 134 -15.36 -4.26 -2.14
CA LEU A 134 -15.20 -5.72 -2.31
C LEU A 134 -15.66 -6.53 -1.07
N GLY A 135 -16.26 -5.87 -0.09
CA GLY A 135 -16.77 -6.47 1.14
C GLY A 135 -15.67 -6.85 2.14
N VAL A 136 -14.53 -6.17 2.11
CA VAL A 136 -13.52 -6.23 3.19
C VAL A 136 -14.00 -5.33 4.34
N PRO A 137 -14.10 -5.84 5.58
CA PRO A 137 -14.49 -5.00 6.72
C PRO A 137 -13.53 -3.82 6.89
N GLU A 138 -14.06 -2.64 7.24
CA GLU A 138 -13.25 -1.42 7.39
C GLU A 138 -12.08 -1.59 8.37
N SER A 139 -12.29 -2.30 9.48
CA SER A 139 -11.24 -2.60 10.47
C SER A 139 -10.09 -3.44 9.88
N VAL A 140 -10.41 -4.33 8.95
CA VAL A 140 -9.43 -5.18 8.24
C VAL A 140 -8.71 -4.35 7.18
N ALA A 141 -9.42 -3.49 6.43
CA ALA A 141 -8.81 -2.57 5.48
C ALA A 141 -7.87 -1.58 6.19
N ASP A 142 -8.28 -1.04 7.33
CA ASP A 142 -7.44 -0.18 8.18
C ASP A 142 -6.20 -0.93 8.67
N PHE A 143 -6.35 -2.18 9.10
CA PHE A 143 -5.22 -3.03 9.50
C PHE A 143 -4.22 -3.23 8.36
N ILE A 144 -4.69 -3.63 7.17
CA ILE A 144 -3.84 -3.82 5.97
C ILE A 144 -3.10 -2.53 5.61
N GLN A 145 -3.75 -1.37 5.72
CA GLN A 145 -3.12 -0.08 5.43
C GLN A 145 -2.17 0.43 6.55
N GLY A 146 -2.00 -0.29 7.66
CA GLY A 146 -1.26 0.23 8.82
C GLY A 146 -1.93 1.48 9.43
N ARG A 147 -3.27 1.48 9.52
CA ARG A 147 -4.09 2.45 10.27
C ARG A 147 -4.49 1.94 11.65
N ALA A 148 -4.14 0.70 11.97
CA ALA A 148 -4.45 0.08 13.25
C ALA A 148 -3.99 0.93 14.45
N PRO A 149 -4.82 1.02 15.52
CA PRO A 149 -4.44 1.70 16.75
C PRO A 149 -3.15 1.15 17.37
N ARG A 150 -2.51 1.94 18.22
CA ARG A 150 -1.25 1.56 18.88
C ARG A 150 -1.42 0.34 19.82
N SER A 151 -2.54 0.24 20.51
CA SER A 151 -2.81 -0.75 21.57
C SER A 151 -3.54 -1.99 21.05
N VAL A 152 -3.13 -2.52 19.90
CA VAL A 152 -3.63 -3.82 19.44
C VAL A 152 -2.89 -4.89 20.25
N GLY A 153 -3.56 -5.44 21.28
CA GLY A 153 -3.03 -6.58 22.02
C GLY A 153 -2.81 -7.80 21.11
N ALA A 154 -1.93 -8.74 21.51
CA ALA A 154 -1.54 -9.88 20.68
C ALA A 154 -2.73 -10.68 20.13
N ARG A 155 -3.77 -10.91 20.94
CA ARG A 155 -4.99 -11.60 20.52
C ARG A 155 -5.78 -10.83 19.45
N HIS A 156 -5.83 -9.50 19.57
CA HIS A 156 -6.50 -8.65 18.59
C HIS A 156 -5.70 -8.60 17.28
N TYR A 157 -4.37 -8.54 17.36
CA TYR A 157 -3.49 -8.64 16.20
C TYR A 157 -3.70 -9.96 15.45
N ALA A 158 -3.64 -11.10 16.16
CA ALA A 158 -3.81 -12.42 15.55
C ALA A 158 -5.17 -12.55 14.84
N ASN A 159 -6.23 -12.02 15.45
CA ASN A 159 -7.55 -11.98 14.83
C ASN A 159 -7.59 -11.12 13.57
N LEU A 160 -7.01 -9.91 13.60
CA LEU A 160 -6.96 -9.02 12.44
C LEU A 160 -6.09 -9.58 11.31
N LYS A 161 -4.94 -10.19 11.64
CA LYS A 161 -4.06 -10.89 10.68
C LYS A 161 -4.81 -12.02 9.98
N ARG A 162 -5.47 -12.89 10.74
CA ARG A 162 -6.29 -13.99 10.18
C ARG A 162 -7.41 -13.48 9.27
N LEU A 163 -8.07 -12.38 9.64
CA LEU A 163 -9.09 -11.76 8.79
C LEU A 163 -8.46 -11.14 7.54
N ALA A 164 -7.32 -10.45 7.66
CA ALA A 164 -6.62 -9.88 6.53
C ALA A 164 -6.19 -10.96 5.53
N ASP A 165 -5.63 -12.08 6.00
CA ASP A 165 -5.28 -13.24 5.14
C ASP A 165 -6.52 -13.82 4.44
N LYS A 166 -7.69 -13.83 5.10
CA LYS A 166 -8.96 -14.26 4.52
C LYS A 166 -9.50 -13.30 3.45
N TYR A 167 -9.37 -11.99 3.66
CA TYR A 167 -10.02 -10.97 2.83
C TYR A 167 -9.13 -10.37 1.74
N TYR A 168 -7.82 -10.25 1.98
CA TYR A 168 -6.86 -9.69 1.02
C TYR A 168 -6.86 -10.39 -0.35
N PRO A 169 -7.06 -11.73 -0.47
CA PRO A 169 -7.17 -12.39 -1.78
C PRO A 169 -8.23 -11.77 -2.70
N LYS A 170 -9.35 -11.25 -2.16
CA LYS A 170 -10.36 -10.54 -2.96
C LYS A 170 -9.78 -9.29 -3.62
N TYR A 171 -8.98 -8.54 -2.88
CA TYR A 171 -8.31 -7.35 -3.37
C TYR A 171 -7.19 -7.71 -4.37
N ALA A 172 -6.42 -8.77 -4.10
CA ALA A 172 -5.42 -9.28 -5.03
C ALA A 172 -6.02 -9.68 -6.39
N GLU A 173 -7.16 -10.37 -6.40
CA GLU A 173 -7.87 -10.72 -7.64
C GLU A 173 -8.38 -9.48 -8.39
N TYR A 174 -8.89 -8.47 -7.66
CA TYR A 174 -9.23 -7.18 -8.24
C TYR A 174 -8.01 -6.51 -8.91
N LEU A 175 -6.87 -6.47 -8.25
CA LEU A 175 -5.63 -5.89 -8.78
C LEU A 175 -5.18 -6.59 -10.07
N LYS A 176 -5.32 -7.91 -10.16
CA LYS A 176 -5.05 -8.67 -11.39
C LYS A 176 -5.97 -8.24 -12.53
N LYS A 177 -7.29 -8.16 -12.27
CA LYS A 177 -8.27 -7.68 -13.26
C LYS A 177 -7.98 -6.24 -13.69
N LEU A 178 -7.55 -5.38 -12.76
CA LEU A 178 -7.19 -4.00 -13.04
C LEU A 178 -5.97 -3.92 -13.97
N ARG A 179 -4.95 -4.76 -13.72
CA ARG A 179 -3.72 -4.82 -14.54
C ARG A 179 -4.00 -5.29 -15.97
N ASN A 180 -4.94 -6.20 -16.18
CA ASN A 180 -5.33 -6.66 -17.52
C ASN A 180 -6.01 -5.58 -18.38
N LYS A 181 -6.36 -4.41 -17.81
CA LYS A 181 -6.95 -3.27 -18.54
C LYS A 181 -5.90 -2.27 -19.08
N ILE A 182 -4.63 -2.51 -18.77
CA ILE A 182 -3.48 -1.66 -19.12
C ILE A 182 -2.75 -2.31 -20.27
#